data_AF-A0A914R2Y6-F1
#
_entry.id   AF-A0A914R2Y6-F1
#
_cell.length_a   1.000
_cell.length_b   1.000
_cell.length_c   1.000
_cell.angle_alpha   90.00
_cell.angle_beta   90.00
_cell.angle_gamma   90.00
#
_symmetry.space_group_name_H-M   'P 1'
#
loop_
_entity.id
_entity.type
_entity.pdbx_description
1 polymer ?
#
loop_
_entity_poly.entity_id
_entity_poly.type
_entity_poly.pdbx_seq_one_letter_code
_entity_poly.pdbx_strand_id
1 'polypeptide(L)'
;RAIFQVNIVGGCCGTTPDHIRAIAVAVKGVVPRKPPTSVYSGYMMLAGLEPFVIGAHTNFVNIGERCNVAGSRRFCNLIKKNKYEMNGDKKFVRHTD
;
A
#
# COMPACT_ATOMS: atom_id res chain seq x y z
N ARG A 1 28.16 0.69 16.26
CA ARG A 1 27.01 -0.15 16.64
C ARG A 1 26.13 -0.30 15.42
N ALA A 2 26.09 -1.49 14.81
CA ALA A 2 25.33 -1.74 13.60
C ALA A 2 23.83 -1.58 13.90
N ILE A 3 23.19 -0.61 13.23
CA ILE A 3 21.74 -0.44 13.25
C ILE A 3 21.19 -1.46 12.25
N PHE A 4 20.95 -2.70 12.70
CA PHE A 4 20.23 -3.67 11.87
C PHE A 4 18.74 -3.30 11.88
N GLN A 5 18.22 -2.83 10.74
CA GLN A 5 16.83 -2.37 10.60
C GLN A 5 15.80 -3.50 10.45
N VAL A 6 16.26 -4.75 10.48
CA VAL A 6 15.49 -5.94 10.12
C VAL A 6 15.34 -6.87 11.33
N ASN A 7 14.24 -7.61 11.36
CA ASN A 7 13.97 -8.62 12.40
C ASN A 7 14.11 -10.05 11.85
N ILE A 8 14.06 -10.19 10.52
CA ILE A 8 14.13 -11.46 9.80
C ILE A 8 15.04 -11.25 8.60
N VAL A 9 15.93 -12.19 8.36
CA VAL A 9 16.80 -12.26 7.18
C VAL A 9 16.76 -13.67 6.63
N GLY A 10 16.85 -13.78 5.31
CA GLY A 10 16.75 -15.04 4.60
C GLY A 10 17.17 -14.85 3.15
N GLY A 11 16.58 -15.64 2.25
CA GLY A 11 16.89 -15.57 0.84
C GLY A 11 15.67 -15.72 -0.06
N CYS A 12 15.87 -15.40 -1.33
CA CYS A 12 14.91 -15.57 -2.42
C CYS A 12 15.53 -16.51 -3.47
N CYS A 13 15.19 -16.33 -4.74
CA CYS A 13 15.72 -17.11 -5.86
C CYS A 13 17.26 -17.10 -5.89
N GLY A 14 17.85 -18.29 -6.05
CA GLY A 14 19.31 -18.48 -6.08
C GLY A 14 19.99 -18.62 -4.71
N THR A 15 19.23 -18.59 -3.60
CA THR A 15 19.80 -18.82 -2.27
C THR A 15 20.06 -20.31 -2.03
N THR A 16 21.24 -20.65 -1.51
CA THR A 16 21.65 -22.04 -1.20
C THR A 16 21.77 -22.24 0.31
N PRO A 17 21.85 -23.48 0.79
CA PRO A 17 22.13 -23.76 2.21
C PRO A 17 23.41 -23.09 2.73
N ASP A 18 24.43 -22.89 1.89
CA ASP A 18 25.67 -22.20 2.26
C ASP A 18 25.45 -20.72 2.56
N HIS A 19 24.63 -20.04 1.74
CA HIS A 19 24.25 -18.65 2.01
C HIS A 19 23.52 -18.53 3.36
N ILE A 20 22.57 -19.42 3.64
CA ILE A 20 21.83 -19.41 4.91
C ILE A 20 22.76 -19.67 6.10
N ARG A 21 23.72 -20.61 5.99
CA ARG A 21 24.74 -20.83 7.03
C ARG A 21 25.56 -19.57 7.30
N ALA A 22 26.02 -18.89 6.26
CA ALA A 22 26.78 -17.65 6.39
C ALA A 22 25.96 -16.54 7.06
N ILE A 23 24.69 -16.36 6.66
CA ILE A 23 23.76 -15.40 7.27
C ILE A 23 23.57 -15.73 8.76
N ALA A 24 23.32 -17.00 9.11
CA ALA A 24 23.11 -17.44 10.49
C ALA A 24 24.32 -17.15 11.38
N VAL A 25 25.54 -17.35 10.87
CA VAL A 25 26.77 -17.00 11.59
C VAL A 25 26.88 -15.49 11.76
N ALA A 26 26.61 -14.71 10.70
CA ALA A 26 26.76 -13.25 10.72
C ALA A 26 25.79 -12.54 11.68
N VAL A 27 24.56 -13.05 11.83
CA VAL A 27 23.55 -12.44 12.71
C VAL A 27 23.50 -13.05 14.12
N LYS A 28 24.34 -14.05 14.42
CA LYS A 28 24.38 -14.69 15.73
C LYS A 28 24.68 -13.66 16.83
N GLY A 29 23.81 -13.58 17.83
CA GLY A 29 23.96 -12.66 18.97
C GLY A 29 23.58 -11.21 18.67
N VAL A 30 23.09 -10.90 17.46
CA VAL A 30 22.55 -9.58 17.14
C VAL A 30 21.18 -9.43 17.81
N VAL A 31 20.99 -8.33 18.55
CA VAL A 31 19.70 -8.01 19.18
C VAL A 31 18.71 -7.57 18.09
N PRO A 32 17.51 -8.18 18.01
CA PRO A 32 16.49 -7.79 17.04
C PRO A 32 16.07 -6.32 17.20
N ARG A 33 15.72 -5.67 16.09
CA ARG A 33 15.14 -4.32 16.15
C ARG A 33 13.85 -4.34 16.97
N LYS A 34 13.73 -3.37 17.87
CA LYS A 34 12.50 -3.07 18.61
C LYS A 34 11.62 -2.16 17.75
N PRO A 35 10.49 -2.64 17.19
CA PRO A 35 9.62 -1.79 16.40
C PRO A 35 8.94 -0.74 17.29
N PRO A 36 8.76 0.49 16.81
CA PRO A 36 7.93 1.47 17.50
C PRO A 36 6.48 0.97 17.62
N THR A 37 5.89 1.13 18.80
CA THR A 37 4.56 0.59 19.13
C THR A 37 3.39 1.42 18.57
N SER A 38 3.61 2.68 18.18
CA SER A 38 2.50 3.59 17.86
C SER A 38 2.84 4.65 16.80
N VAL A 39 3.51 4.27 15.70
CA VAL A 39 3.96 5.23 14.66
C VAL A 39 2.81 6.05 14.07
N TYR A 40 1.65 5.43 13.88
CA TYR A 40 0.48 6.02 13.23
C TYR A 40 -0.76 5.97 14.13
N SER A 41 -0.57 5.98 15.46
CA SER A 41 -1.70 5.95 16.39
C SER A 41 -2.56 7.20 16.23
N GLY A 42 -3.87 7.01 16.02
CA GLY A 42 -4.81 8.10 15.75
C GLY A 42 -4.80 8.62 14.32
N TYR A 43 -4.11 7.95 13.39
CA TYR A 43 -4.15 8.26 11.96
C TYR A 43 -5.03 7.24 11.22
N MET A 44 -5.80 7.72 10.25
CA MET A 44 -6.43 6.88 9.23
C MET A 44 -5.45 6.69 8.07
N MET A 45 -5.15 5.43 7.76
CA MET A 45 -4.21 5.03 6.72
C MET A 45 -4.97 4.38 5.56
N LEU A 46 -4.86 4.97 4.37
CA LEU A 46 -5.43 4.48 3.12
C LEU A 46 -4.29 4.30 2.10
N ALA A 47 -4.55 3.63 0.98
CA ALA A 47 -3.55 3.48 -0.07
C ALA A 47 -4.21 3.30 -1.45
N GLY A 48 -3.53 3.84 -2.46
CA GLY A 48 -3.72 3.48 -3.87
C GLY A 48 -2.42 2.91 -4.42
N LEU A 49 -1.77 3.65 -5.33
CA LEU A 49 -0.37 3.39 -5.69
C LEU A 49 0.61 3.96 -4.66
N GLU A 50 0.18 5.00 -3.95
CA GLU A 50 0.94 5.68 -2.91
C GLU A 50 0.16 5.61 -1.59
N PRO A 51 0.85 5.63 -0.44
CA PRO A 51 0.21 5.71 0.86
C PRO A 51 -0.48 7.07 1.02
N PHE A 52 -1.68 7.06 1.60
CA PHE A 52 -2.45 8.26 1.89
C PHE A 52 -2.86 8.28 3.37
N VAL A 53 -2.40 9.29 4.10
CA VAL A 53 -2.43 9.31 5.56
C VAL A 53 -3.20 10.54 6.06
N ILE A 54 -4.20 10.31 6.91
CA ILE A 54 -5.06 11.33 7.48
C ILE A 54 -4.88 11.34 8.99
N GLY A 55 -4.27 12.38 9.52
CA GLY A 55 -4.04 12.59 10.96
C GLY A 55 -4.78 13.80 11.51
N ALA A 56 -4.53 14.11 12.78
CA ALA A 56 -5.20 15.20 13.51
C ALA A 56 -5.02 16.59 12.88
N HIS A 57 -3.94 16.81 12.12
CA HIS A 57 -3.63 18.08 11.45
C HIS A 57 -3.83 18.02 9.94
N THR A 58 -4.35 16.91 9.41
CA THR A 58 -4.69 16.84 7.99
C THR A 58 -5.90 17.74 7.75
N ASN A 59 -5.80 18.59 6.73
CA ASN A 59 -6.91 19.42 6.29
C ASN A 59 -8.10 18.57 5.80
N PHE A 60 -9.21 19.23 5.47
CA PHE A 60 -10.38 18.54 4.94
C PHE A 60 -10.03 17.70 3.70
N VAL A 61 -10.30 16.40 3.77
CA VAL A 61 -10.05 15.47 2.69
C VAL A 61 -11.30 15.35 1.83
N ASN A 62 -11.17 15.75 0.57
CA ASN A 62 -12.25 15.63 -0.41
C ASN A 62 -12.32 14.20 -0.96
N ILE A 63 -13.50 13.58 -0.86
CA ILE A 63 -13.80 12.28 -1.48
C ILE A 63 -14.60 12.52 -2.76
N GLY A 64 -14.10 12.04 -3.89
CA GLY A 64 -14.73 12.28 -5.19
C GLY A 64 -16.05 11.52 -5.36
N GLU A 65 -17.18 12.23 -5.42
CA GLU A 65 -18.51 11.63 -5.54
C GLU A 65 -18.95 11.28 -6.98
N ARG A 66 -18.29 11.85 -8.00
CA ARG A 66 -18.82 11.89 -9.37
C ARG A 66 -18.87 10.53 -10.08
N CYS A 67 -18.20 9.51 -9.53
CA CYS A 67 -18.24 8.13 -10.01
C CYS A 67 -19.37 7.33 -9.35
N ASN A 68 -20.59 7.88 -9.40
CA ASN A 68 -21.80 7.31 -8.79
C ASN A 68 -22.94 7.33 -9.81
N VAL A 69 -23.56 6.17 -10.09
CA VAL A 69 -24.63 6.02 -11.10
C VAL A 69 -25.89 6.79 -10.73
N ALA A 70 -26.23 6.89 -9.44
CA ALA A 70 -27.41 7.63 -8.99
C ALA A 70 -27.19 9.15 -9.04
N GLY A 71 -25.99 9.61 -8.66
CA GLY A 71 -25.68 11.04 -8.52
C GLY A 71 -25.11 11.72 -9.77
N SER A 72 -24.65 10.97 -10.77
CA SER A 72 -23.97 11.52 -11.95
C SER A 72 -24.61 11.05 -13.26
N ARG A 73 -25.41 11.93 -13.88
CA ARG A 73 -26.08 11.65 -15.17
C ARG A 73 -25.10 11.24 -16.26
N ARG A 74 -23.94 11.90 -16.33
CA ARG A 74 -22.88 11.54 -17.30
C ARG A 74 -22.34 10.14 -17.02
N PHE A 75 -22.03 9.81 -15.77
CA PHE A 75 -21.49 8.50 -15.39
C PHE A 75 -22.50 7.37 -15.64
N CYS A 76 -23.77 7.58 -15.24
CA CYS A 76 -24.87 6.65 -15.51
C CYS A 76 -25.01 6.35 -17.01
N ASN A 77 -24.96 7.38 -17.85
CA ASN A 77 -25.05 7.22 -19.30
C ASN A 77 -23.83 6.48 -19.89
N LEU A 78 -22.62 6.68 -19.37
CA LEU A 78 -21.43 5.95 -19.82
C LEU A 78 -21.50 4.47 -19.42
N ILE A 79 -21.93 4.17 -18.19
CA ILE A 79 -22.16 2.80 -17.70
C ILE A 79 -23.20 2.08 -18.55
N LYS A 80 -24.38 2.67 -18.75
CA LYS A 80 -25.46 2.06 -19.54
C LYS A 80 -25.07 1.77 -20.99
N LYS A 81 -24.13 2.54 -21.54
CA LYS A 81 -23.62 2.38 -22.91
C LYS A 81 -22.33 1.54 -22.98
N ASN A 82 -21.88 0.93 -21.87
CA ASN A 82 -20.62 0.18 -21.77
C ASN A 82 -19.38 0.98 -22.24
N LYS A 83 -19.40 2.31 -22.09
CA LYS A 83 -18.32 3.21 -22.53
C LYS A 83 -17.36 3.54 -21.39
N TYR A 84 -16.59 2.54 -20.96
CA TYR A 84 -15.72 2.66 -19.79
C TYR A 84 -14.46 3.53 -20.04
N GLU A 85 -13.97 3.62 -21.26
CA GLU A 85 -12.72 4.37 -21.54
C GLU A 85 -12.94 5.85 -21.82
N MET A 86 -14.18 6.22 -22.13
CA MET A 86 -14.56 7.58 -22.52
C MET A 86 -14.79 8.53 -21.32
N ASN A 87 -14.41 8.11 -20.11
CA ASN A 87 -14.65 8.84 -18.87
C ASN A 87 -13.44 9.68 -18.40
N GLY A 88 -12.52 10.04 -19.30
CA GLY A 88 -11.26 10.71 -18.94
C GLY A 88 -10.44 9.90 -17.93
N ASP A 89 -9.50 10.54 -17.22
CA ASP A 89 -8.65 9.91 -16.18
C ASP A 89 -9.42 9.29 -14.99
N LYS A 90 -10.76 9.25 -15.03
CA LYS A 90 -11.58 8.58 -14.02
C LYS A 90 -11.55 7.08 -14.28
N LYS A 91 -10.72 6.39 -13.50
CA LYS A 91 -10.58 4.94 -13.52
C LYS A 91 -11.94 4.26 -13.27
N PHE A 92 -12.46 3.59 -14.30
CA PHE A 92 -13.32 2.44 -14.08
C PHE A 92 -12.43 1.28 -13.63
N VAL A 93 -12.63 0.77 -12.42
CA VAL A 93 -11.98 -0.48 -12.02
C VAL A 93 -12.67 -1.59 -12.79
N ARG A 94 -12.14 -1.96 -13.96
CA ARG A 94 -12.45 -3.26 -14.56
C ARG A 94 -11.61 -4.27 -13.81
N HIS A 95 -12.24 -5.01 -12.91
CA HIS A 95 -11.69 -6.30 -12.48
C HIS A 95 -12.00 -7.26 -13.64
N THR A 96 -11.02 -7.50 -14.49
CA THR A 96 -11.02 -8.68 -15.36
C THR A 96 -10.01 -9.64 -14.74
N ASP A 97 -10.45 -10.89 -14.60
CA ASP A 97 -9.60 -12.05 -14.33
C ASP A 97 -8.42 -12.13 -15.32
#